data_AF-A0A2N0XXY9-F1
#
_entry.id   AF-A0A2N0XXY9-F1
#
_cell.length_a   1.000
_cell.length_b   1.000
_cell.length_c   1.000
_cell.angle_alpha   90.00
_cell.angle_beta   90.00
_cell.angle_gamma   90.00
#
_symmetry.space_group_name_H-M   'P 1'
#
loop_
_entity.id
_entity.type
_entity.pdbx_description
1 polymer ?
#
loop_
_entity_poly.entity_id
_entity_poly.type
_entity_poly.pdbx_seq_one_letter_code
_entity_poly.pdbx_strand_id
1 'polypeptide(L)'
;MTSFQVHPSLHEVLGEEQTYFEVVCIALFATLGTWLIYTSYYFPNIAEGWGLIATIVGFIIVADVLAGCIANFSRGTNNYYASKPKARIVFIVSHVHILLIAWLLEGPLLEAGIVWAFTIGFATVVNRYAGSSYQTFIGATVMCVGLLLLPLLQLPNWMEIVSALFMLKVVYSFGVNHYARLNQGA
;
A
#
# COMPACT_ATOMS: atom_id res chain seq x y z
N MET A 1 -3.26 -19.54 -15.69
CA MET A 1 -1.99 -19.72 -14.95
C MET A 1 -2.29 -20.59 -13.74
N THR A 2 -1.41 -21.51 -13.37
CA THR A 2 -1.61 -22.40 -12.22
C THR A 2 -1.45 -21.62 -10.92
N SER A 3 -2.48 -21.61 -10.06
CA SER A 3 -2.41 -21.07 -8.70
C SER A 3 -1.94 -22.12 -7.70
N PHE A 4 -1.45 -21.67 -6.55
CA PHE A 4 -1.09 -22.51 -5.42
C PHE A 4 -1.66 -21.92 -4.12
N GLN A 5 -1.87 -22.77 -3.13
CA GLN A 5 -2.34 -22.37 -1.80
C GLN A 5 -1.21 -21.74 -1.00
N VAL A 6 -1.46 -20.55 -0.47
CA VAL A 6 -0.52 -19.84 0.39
C VAL A 6 -0.60 -20.40 1.81
N HIS A 7 0.52 -20.44 2.53
CA HIS A 7 0.54 -20.86 3.93
C HIS A 7 -0.30 -19.90 4.81
N PRO A 8 -1.07 -20.38 5.80
CA PRO A 8 -1.98 -19.54 6.60
C PRO A 8 -1.36 -18.30 7.24
N SER A 9 -0.09 -18.38 7.64
CA SER A 9 0.64 -17.25 8.24
C SER A 9 0.85 -16.06 7.29
N LEU A 10 0.65 -16.25 5.98
CA LEU A 10 0.84 -15.23 4.95
C LEU A 10 -0.47 -14.78 4.31
N HIS A 11 -1.62 -15.31 4.75
CA HIS A 11 -2.92 -14.99 4.14
C HIS A 11 -3.28 -13.51 4.26
N GLU A 12 -2.85 -12.83 5.31
CA GLU A 12 -3.11 -11.39 5.45
C GLU A 12 -2.33 -10.52 4.46
N VAL A 13 -1.23 -11.04 3.90
CA VAL A 13 -0.32 -10.29 3.01
C VAL A 13 -0.50 -10.73 1.55
N LEU A 14 -0.70 -12.02 1.32
CA LEU A 14 -0.77 -12.64 0.00
C LEU A 14 -2.13 -13.29 -0.30
N GLY A 15 -3.11 -13.24 0.60
CA GLY A 15 -4.37 -13.97 0.45
C GLY A 15 -4.19 -15.49 0.51
N GLU A 16 -5.28 -16.21 0.23
CA GLU A 16 -5.33 -17.68 0.31
C GLU A 16 -4.69 -18.38 -0.89
N GLU A 17 -4.74 -17.76 -2.07
CA GLU A 17 -4.20 -18.31 -3.32
C GLU A 17 -3.39 -17.27 -4.10
N GLN A 18 -2.29 -17.71 -4.71
CA GLN A 18 -1.48 -16.87 -5.58
C GLN A 18 -0.99 -17.65 -6.80
N THR A 19 -0.64 -16.93 -7.86
CA THR A 19 0.15 -17.48 -8.96
C THR A 19 1.64 -17.17 -8.75
N TYR A 20 2.51 -17.99 -9.32
CA TYR A 20 3.96 -17.71 -9.32
C TYR A 20 4.29 -16.36 -9.96
N PHE A 21 3.55 -15.98 -11.00
CA PHE A 21 3.71 -14.69 -11.67
C PHE A 21 3.43 -13.52 -10.72
N GLU A 22 2.30 -13.55 -10.00
CA GLU A 22 1.95 -12.51 -9.02
C GLU A 22 3.03 -12.37 -7.94
N VAL A 23 3.50 -13.48 -7.35
CA VAL A 23 4.55 -13.46 -6.31
C VAL A 23 5.86 -12.88 -6.84
N VAL A 24 6.28 -13.26 -8.05
CA VAL A 24 7.50 -12.72 -8.66
C VAL A 24 7.36 -11.21 -8.89
N CYS A 25 6.22 -10.75 -9.41
CA CYS A 25 5.98 -9.31 -9.61
C CYS A 25 5.98 -8.54 -8.28
N ILE A 26 5.33 -9.06 -7.25
CA ILE A 26 5.31 -8.46 -5.90
C ILE A 26 6.74 -8.34 -5.36
N ALA A 27 7.51 -9.44 -5.39
CA ALA A 27 8.87 -9.48 -4.86
C ALA A 27 9.81 -8.54 -5.63
N LEU A 28 9.75 -8.55 -6.97
CA LEU A 28 10.58 -7.67 -7.80
C LEU A 28 10.24 -6.21 -7.57
N PHE A 29 8.95 -5.84 -7.56
CA PHE A 29 8.56 -4.46 -7.33
C PHE A 29 8.95 -3.97 -5.94
N ALA A 30 8.71 -4.78 -4.90
CA ALA A 30 9.08 -4.44 -3.53
C ALA A 30 10.60 -4.27 -3.38
N THR A 31 11.39 -5.21 -3.89
CA THR A 31 12.86 -5.18 -3.73
C THR A 31 13.52 -4.12 -4.60
N LEU A 32 13.26 -4.11 -5.91
CA LEU A 32 13.88 -3.16 -6.84
C LEU A 32 13.39 -1.73 -6.58
N GLY A 33 12.11 -1.54 -6.29
CA GLY A 33 11.56 -0.22 -5.97
C GLY A 33 12.13 0.33 -4.67
N THR A 34 12.23 -0.48 -3.61
CA THR A 34 12.83 -0.06 -2.34
C THR A 34 14.31 0.28 -2.53
N TRP A 35 15.05 -0.58 -3.25
CA TRP A 35 16.45 -0.32 -3.58
C TRP A 35 16.65 0.97 -4.37
N LEU A 36 15.80 1.23 -5.37
CA LEU A 36 15.85 2.45 -6.17
C LEU A 36 15.55 3.69 -5.34
N ILE A 37 14.50 3.65 -4.50
CA ILE A 37 14.15 4.74 -3.58
C ILE A 37 15.31 5.04 -2.63
N TYR A 38 15.87 3.99 -2.02
CA TYR A 38 17.01 4.11 -1.12
C TYR A 38 18.21 4.77 -1.82
N THR A 39 18.69 4.16 -2.90
CA THR A 39 19.93 4.57 -3.57
C THR A 39 19.85 5.91 -4.29
N SER A 40 18.72 6.22 -4.92
CA SER A 40 18.59 7.42 -5.76
C SER A 40 18.09 8.64 -5.01
N TYR A 41 17.34 8.45 -3.92
CA TYR A 41 16.59 9.54 -3.28
C TYR A 41 16.81 9.67 -1.76
N TYR A 42 17.46 8.70 -1.10
CA TYR A 42 17.69 8.72 0.36
C TYR A 42 19.15 8.55 0.78
N PHE A 43 19.95 7.79 0.04
CA PHE A 43 21.34 7.40 0.36
C PHE A 43 22.28 8.51 0.84
N PRO A 44 22.17 9.79 0.43
CA PRO A 44 23.01 10.85 0.98
C PRO A 44 22.87 11.06 2.51
N ASN A 45 21.84 10.49 3.14
CA ASN A 45 21.48 10.71 4.55
C ASN A 45 21.86 9.54 5.49
N ILE A 46 22.86 8.72 5.15
CA ILE A 46 23.21 7.57 6.03
C ILE A 46 23.72 8.08 7.38
N ALA A 47 22.93 7.82 8.41
CA ALA A 47 23.27 8.09 9.78
C ALA A 47 24.03 6.90 10.41
N GLU A 48 25.02 7.19 11.25
CA GLU A 48 25.74 6.19 12.04
C GLU A 48 24.96 5.80 13.31
N GLY A 49 25.29 4.66 13.90
CA GLY A 49 24.70 4.21 15.17
C GLY A 49 23.19 3.94 15.07
N TRP A 50 22.39 4.62 15.90
CA TRP A 50 20.94 4.44 15.94
C TRP A 50 20.26 4.76 14.60
N GLY A 51 20.78 5.74 13.86
CA GLY A 51 20.20 6.14 12.59
C GLY A 51 20.32 5.07 11.48
N LEU A 52 21.33 4.18 11.57
CA LEU A 52 21.43 3.02 10.68
C LEU A 52 20.28 2.03 10.93
N ILE A 53 20.01 1.72 12.21
CA ILE A 53 18.92 0.82 12.60
C ILE A 53 17.58 1.42 12.19
N ALA A 54 17.35 2.71 12.47
CA ALA A 54 16.14 3.42 12.07
C ALA A 54 15.94 3.39 10.55
N THR A 55 17.02 3.60 9.78
CA THR A 55 17.01 3.50 8.32
C THR A 55 16.63 2.09 7.85
N ILE A 56 17.27 1.05 8.39
CA ILE A 56 16.97 -0.34 8.01
C ILE A 56 15.50 -0.67 8.29
N VAL A 57 15.00 -0.34 9.49
CA VAL A 57 13.61 -0.59 9.87
C VAL A 57 12.65 0.23 8.99
N GLY A 58 12.95 1.50 8.75
CA GLY A 58 12.14 2.36 7.88
C GLY A 58 12.01 1.80 6.46
N PHE A 59 13.11 1.31 5.88
CA PHE A 59 13.09 0.73 4.53
C PHE A 59 12.45 -0.67 4.47
N ILE A 60 12.45 -1.45 5.56
CA ILE A 60 11.62 -2.66 5.65
C ILE A 60 10.13 -2.30 5.55
N ILE A 61 9.70 -1.23 6.23
CA ILE A 61 8.30 -0.77 6.18
C ILE A 61 7.98 -0.17 4.79
N VAL A 62 8.91 0.53 4.15
CA VAL A 62 8.76 0.96 2.75
C VAL A 62 8.58 -0.25 1.82
N ALA A 63 9.35 -1.32 1.99
CA ALA A 63 9.20 -2.53 1.20
C ALA A 63 7.81 -3.19 1.38
N ASP A 64 7.23 -3.17 2.59
CA ASP A 64 5.85 -3.59 2.82
C ASP A 64 4.83 -2.70 2.07
N VAL A 65 5.02 -1.38 2.06
CA VAL A 65 4.17 -0.47 1.27
C VAL A 65 4.23 -0.86 -0.20
N LEU A 66 5.41 -1.06 -0.77
CA LEU A 66 5.57 -1.43 -2.17
C LEU A 66 4.98 -2.82 -2.47
N ALA A 67 5.27 -3.82 -1.63
CA ALA A 67 4.73 -5.17 -1.79
C ALA A 67 3.20 -5.15 -1.79
N GLY A 68 2.59 -4.47 -0.81
CA GLY A 68 1.15 -4.34 -0.69
C GLY A 68 0.49 -3.57 -1.84
N CYS A 69 1.19 -2.61 -2.47
CA CYS A 69 0.68 -1.92 -3.66
C CYS A 69 0.27 -2.92 -4.74
N ILE A 70 1.11 -3.92 -4.99
CA ILE A 70 0.90 -4.92 -6.03
C ILE A 70 0.08 -6.10 -5.51
N ALA A 71 0.39 -6.60 -4.30
CA ALA A 71 -0.25 -7.79 -3.75
C ALA A 71 -1.77 -7.63 -3.60
N ASN A 72 -2.26 -6.44 -3.28
CA ASN A 72 -3.69 -6.16 -3.14
C ASN A 72 -4.47 -6.20 -4.47
N PHE A 73 -3.77 -6.09 -5.60
CA PHE A 73 -4.37 -6.31 -6.92
C PHE A 73 -4.45 -7.80 -7.28
N SER A 74 -3.79 -8.71 -6.55
CA SER A 74 -3.94 -10.14 -6.82
C SER A 74 -5.36 -10.59 -6.48
N ARG A 75 -5.84 -11.63 -7.19
CA ARG A 75 -7.18 -12.17 -6.94
C ARG A 75 -7.30 -12.76 -5.53
N GLY A 76 -6.26 -13.44 -5.06
CA GLY A 76 -6.25 -14.07 -3.74
C GLY A 76 -6.37 -13.07 -2.60
N THR A 77 -5.54 -12.02 -2.60
CA THR A 77 -5.57 -10.99 -1.55
C THR A 77 -6.88 -10.22 -1.59
N ASN A 78 -7.36 -9.84 -2.78
CA ASN A 78 -8.62 -9.11 -2.93
C ASN A 78 -9.82 -9.92 -2.40
N ASN A 79 -9.90 -11.20 -2.77
CA ASN A 79 -10.97 -12.10 -2.32
C ASN A 79 -10.91 -12.37 -0.80
N TYR A 80 -9.72 -12.54 -0.23
CA TYR A 80 -9.51 -12.77 1.20
C TYR A 80 -10.14 -11.65 2.06
N TYR A 81 -9.92 -10.39 1.67
CA TYR A 81 -10.48 -9.25 2.40
C TYR A 81 -11.93 -8.94 2.02
N ALA A 82 -12.36 -9.26 0.79
CA ALA A 82 -13.76 -9.13 0.39
C ALA A 82 -14.70 -10.01 1.21
N SER A 83 -14.25 -11.21 1.61
CA SER A 83 -15.02 -12.14 2.45
C SER A 83 -14.92 -11.84 3.96
N LYS A 84 -14.05 -10.91 4.40
CA LYS A 84 -13.79 -10.61 5.81
C LYS A 84 -13.92 -9.11 6.15
N PRO A 85 -15.14 -8.55 6.22
CA PRO A 85 -15.36 -7.11 6.48
C PRO A 85 -14.70 -6.58 7.75
N LYS A 86 -14.65 -7.38 8.83
CA LYS A 86 -13.99 -6.99 10.08
C LYS A 86 -12.47 -6.87 9.93
N ALA A 87 -11.84 -7.84 9.26
CA ALA A 87 -10.40 -7.80 8.99
C ALA A 87 -10.05 -6.62 8.09
N ARG A 88 -10.94 -6.25 7.17
CA ARG A 88 -10.77 -5.11 6.27
C ARG A 88 -10.67 -3.77 7.02
N ILE A 89 -11.50 -3.56 8.04
CA ILE A 89 -11.46 -2.35 8.87
C ILE A 89 -10.18 -2.33 9.71
N VAL A 90 -9.82 -3.45 10.34
CA VAL A 90 -8.58 -3.56 11.14
C VAL A 90 -7.36 -3.26 10.28
N PHE A 91 -7.33 -3.79 9.05
CA PHE A 91 -6.26 -3.51 8.09
C PHE A 91 -6.18 -2.02 7.79
N ILE A 92 -7.28 -1.34 7.44
CA ILE A 92 -7.23 0.12 7.16
C ILE A 92 -6.69 0.90 8.36
N VAL A 93 -7.15 0.59 9.57
CA VAL A 93 -6.76 1.34 10.78
C VAL A 93 -5.31 1.07 11.19
N SER A 94 -4.75 -0.11 10.87
CA SER A 94 -3.34 -0.43 11.19
C SER A 94 -2.32 0.32 10.32
N HIS A 95 -2.75 1.02 9.26
CA HIS A 95 -1.87 1.74 8.33
C HIS A 95 -1.36 3.09 8.88
N VAL A 96 -0.94 3.13 10.15
CA VAL A 96 -0.17 4.24 10.74
C VAL A 96 1.29 4.24 10.26
N HIS A 97 1.68 3.24 9.47
CA HIS A 97 3.04 3.00 9.02
C HIS A 97 3.67 4.17 8.25
N ILE A 98 2.91 5.01 7.53
CA ILE A 98 3.48 6.19 6.86
C ILE A 98 4.01 7.23 7.85
N LEU A 99 3.37 7.38 9.02
CA LEU A 99 3.85 8.23 10.11
C LEU A 99 5.12 7.65 10.73
N LEU A 100 5.15 6.33 10.88
CA LEU A 100 6.32 5.61 11.39
C LEU A 100 7.51 5.70 10.43
N ILE A 101 7.28 5.59 9.11
CA ILE A 101 8.30 5.80 8.09
C ILE A 101 8.85 7.23 8.18
N ALA A 102 7.97 8.24 8.22
CA ALA A 102 8.38 9.63 8.35
C ALA A 102 9.21 9.86 9.62
N TRP A 103 8.83 9.26 10.75
CA TRP A 103 9.62 9.37 11.98
C TRP A 103 10.98 8.68 11.90
N LEU A 104 11.03 7.44 11.39
CA LEU A 104 12.27 6.64 11.32
C LEU A 104 13.29 7.16 10.31
N LEU A 105 12.81 7.78 9.22
CA LEU A 105 13.62 8.29 8.12
C LEU A 105 13.76 9.83 8.15
N GLU A 106 13.45 10.45 9.30
CA GLU A 106 13.56 11.89 9.55
C GLU A 106 12.81 12.76 8.51
N GLY A 107 11.69 12.25 8.01
CA GLY A 107 10.78 12.93 7.10
C GLY A 107 9.81 13.91 7.80
N PRO A 108 9.20 14.81 7.03
CA PRO A 108 8.22 15.79 7.53
C PRO A 108 6.92 15.15 8.07
N LEU A 109 6.78 15.09 9.39
CA LEU A 109 5.67 14.40 10.07
C LEU A 109 4.29 15.03 9.86
N LEU A 110 4.20 16.36 9.72
CA LEU A 110 2.93 17.04 9.53
C LEU A 110 2.30 16.64 8.19
N GLU A 111 3.10 16.66 7.14
CA GLU A 111 2.75 16.28 5.78
C GLU A 111 2.45 14.78 5.70
N ALA A 112 3.21 13.94 6.42
CA ALA A 112 2.88 12.52 6.61
C ALA A 112 1.46 12.36 7.22
N GLY A 113 1.14 13.20 8.21
CA GLY A 113 -0.18 13.28 8.84
C GLY A 113 -1.29 13.62 7.87
N ILE A 114 -1.05 14.59 6.96
CA ILE A 114 -2.00 14.97 5.91
C ILE A 114 -2.22 13.82 4.93
N VAL A 115 -1.14 13.20 4.43
CA VAL A 115 -1.21 12.03 3.53
C VAL A 115 -1.97 10.88 4.20
N TRP A 116 -1.66 10.60 5.46
CA TRP A 116 -2.33 9.57 6.23
C TRP A 116 -3.83 9.85 6.39
N ALA A 117 -4.20 11.04 6.85
CA ALA A 117 -5.60 11.42 7.08
C ALA A 117 -6.42 11.37 5.77
N PHE A 118 -5.85 11.88 4.66
CA PHE A 118 -6.44 11.77 3.34
C PHE A 118 -6.66 10.31 2.94
N THR A 119 -5.61 9.50 3.04
CA THR A 119 -5.62 8.09 2.62
C THR A 119 -6.66 7.28 3.38
N ILE A 120 -6.64 7.34 4.72
CA ILE A 120 -7.55 6.57 5.57
C ILE A 120 -9.00 7.06 5.43
N GLY A 121 -9.18 8.39 5.41
CA GLY A 121 -10.50 9.02 5.25
C GLY A 121 -11.17 8.58 3.94
N PHE A 122 -10.48 8.70 2.82
CA PHE A 122 -11.06 8.33 1.54
C PHE A 122 -11.08 6.82 1.27
N ALA A 123 -10.15 6.02 1.81
CA ALA A 123 -10.28 4.56 1.74
C ALA A 123 -11.56 4.09 2.41
N THR A 124 -11.97 4.73 3.52
CA THR A 124 -13.25 4.46 4.20
C THR A 124 -14.44 4.82 3.30
N VAL A 125 -14.37 5.95 2.58
CA VAL A 125 -15.39 6.33 1.59
C VAL A 125 -15.49 5.29 0.47
N VAL A 126 -14.37 4.91 -0.16
CA VAL A 126 -14.36 3.89 -1.22
C VAL A 126 -14.93 2.56 -0.72
N ASN A 127 -14.59 2.16 0.51
CA ASN A 127 -15.12 0.94 1.14
C ASN A 127 -16.64 0.97 1.33
N ARG A 128 -17.23 2.14 1.61
CA ARG A 128 -18.70 2.29 1.73
C ARG A 128 -19.44 1.97 0.43
N TYR A 129 -18.78 2.11 -0.72
CA TYR A 129 -19.33 1.76 -2.02
C TYR A 129 -19.05 0.32 -2.45
N ALA A 130 -18.55 -0.54 -1.55
CA ALA A 130 -18.32 -1.95 -1.86
C ALA A 130 -19.56 -2.64 -2.44
N GLY A 131 -19.39 -3.34 -3.57
CA GLY A 131 -20.49 -4.00 -4.30
C GLY A 131 -21.24 -3.09 -5.29
N SER A 132 -21.01 -1.77 -5.25
CA SER A 132 -21.53 -0.84 -6.26
C SER A 132 -20.66 -0.85 -7.52
N SER A 133 -21.29 -0.65 -8.69
CA SER A 133 -20.57 -0.43 -9.96
C SER A 133 -19.71 0.84 -9.94
N TYR A 134 -19.99 1.78 -9.03
CA TYR A 134 -19.24 3.03 -8.89
C TYR A 134 -17.98 2.91 -8.02
N GLN A 135 -17.77 1.81 -7.29
CA GLN A 135 -16.65 1.69 -6.33
C GLN A 135 -15.29 1.97 -6.98
N THR A 136 -15.02 1.30 -8.11
CA THR A 136 -13.76 1.45 -8.85
C THR A 136 -13.59 2.86 -9.39
N PHE A 137 -14.67 3.46 -9.91
CA PHE A 137 -14.64 4.84 -10.41
C PHE A 137 -14.30 5.83 -9.29
N ILE A 138 -14.99 5.75 -8.15
CA ILE A 138 -14.72 6.60 -6.98
C ILE A 138 -13.29 6.41 -6.49
N GLY A 139 -12.82 5.15 -6.36
CA GLY A 139 -11.45 4.86 -5.95
C GLY A 139 -10.41 5.47 -6.89
N ALA A 140 -10.62 5.38 -8.20
CA ALA A 140 -9.75 6.00 -9.20
C ALA A 140 -9.79 7.53 -9.13
N THR A 141 -10.98 8.13 -8.96
CA THR A 141 -11.12 9.59 -8.81
C THR A 141 -10.35 10.10 -7.59
N VAL A 142 -10.53 9.46 -6.43
CA VAL A 142 -9.78 9.83 -5.21
C VAL A 142 -8.28 9.70 -5.44
N MET A 143 -7.84 8.61 -6.06
CA MET A 143 -6.42 8.40 -6.35
C MET A 143 -5.86 9.53 -7.24
N CYS A 144 -6.55 9.89 -8.31
CA CYS A 144 -6.14 10.98 -9.19
C CYS A 144 -6.10 12.33 -8.45
N VAL A 145 -7.09 12.63 -7.62
CA VAL A 145 -7.10 13.85 -6.80
C VAL A 145 -5.91 13.84 -5.82
N GLY A 146 -5.64 12.71 -5.15
CA GLY A 146 -4.50 12.57 -4.26
C GLY A 146 -3.18 12.83 -4.96
N LEU A 147 -2.99 12.28 -6.16
CA LEU A 147 -1.77 12.51 -6.97
C LEU A 147 -1.61 13.97 -7.43
N LEU A 148 -2.72 14.69 -7.69
CA LEU A 148 -2.67 16.11 -8.03
C LEU A 148 -2.33 16.99 -6.83
N LEU A 149 -2.79 16.61 -5.63
CA LEU A 149 -2.56 17.37 -4.40
C LEU A 149 -1.19 17.08 -3.78
N LEU A 150 -0.65 15.87 -3.98
CA LEU A 150 0.57 15.42 -3.32
C LEU A 150 1.78 16.36 -3.52
N PRO A 151 2.09 16.87 -4.74
CA PRO A 151 3.21 17.79 -4.94
C PRO A 151 3.08 19.12 -4.19
N LEU A 152 1.86 19.51 -3.79
CA LEU A 152 1.63 20.74 -3.02
C LEU A 152 2.19 20.65 -1.59
N LEU A 153 2.45 19.43 -1.10
CA LEU A 153 3.07 19.20 0.21
C LEU A 153 4.58 19.38 0.21
N GLN A 154 5.21 19.52 -0.96
CA GLN A 154 6.67 19.76 -1.10
C GLN A 154 7.52 18.74 -0.32
N LEU A 155 7.12 17.48 -0.36
CA LEU A 155 7.81 16.39 0.31
C LEU A 155 9.19 16.13 -0.31
N PRO A 156 10.18 15.61 0.45
CA PRO A 156 11.37 15.02 -0.14
C PRO A 156 10.98 13.94 -1.16
N ASN A 157 11.71 13.85 -2.28
CA ASN A 157 11.38 12.94 -3.39
C ASN A 157 11.11 11.50 -2.95
N TRP A 158 11.92 10.95 -2.03
CA TRP A 158 11.72 9.59 -1.52
C TRP A 158 10.35 9.45 -0.82
N MET A 159 9.96 10.44 -0.04
CA MET A 159 8.73 10.44 0.74
C MET A 159 7.51 10.72 -0.13
N GLU A 160 7.65 11.57 -1.15
CA GLU A 160 6.62 11.78 -2.16
C GLU A 160 6.28 10.47 -2.88
N ILE A 161 7.29 9.74 -3.37
CA ILE A 161 7.11 8.45 -4.04
C ILE A 161 6.45 7.44 -3.10
N VAL A 162 6.95 7.31 -1.86
CA VAL A 162 6.37 6.40 -0.86
C VAL A 162 4.95 6.78 -0.50
N SER A 163 4.63 8.08 -0.42
CA SER A 163 3.29 8.58 -0.15
C SER A 163 2.31 8.29 -1.29
N ALA A 164 2.74 8.46 -2.55
CA ALA A 164 1.96 8.09 -3.72
C ALA A 164 1.62 6.59 -3.73
N LEU A 165 2.63 5.75 -3.44
CA LEU A 165 2.45 4.30 -3.35
C LEU A 165 1.59 3.90 -2.15
N PHE A 166 1.74 4.55 -1.02
CA PHE A 166 0.87 4.34 0.15
C PHE A 166 -0.60 4.66 -0.16
N MET A 167 -0.87 5.80 -0.82
CA MET A 167 -2.22 6.13 -1.29
C MET A 167 -2.75 5.07 -2.25
N LEU A 168 -1.93 4.63 -3.21
CA LEU A 168 -2.30 3.57 -4.15
C LEU A 168 -2.64 2.27 -3.42
N LYS A 169 -1.79 1.84 -2.49
CA LYS A 169 -1.94 0.62 -1.67
C LYS A 169 -3.29 0.60 -0.96
N VAL A 170 -3.65 1.70 -0.29
CA VAL A 170 -4.76 1.69 0.67
C VAL A 170 -6.08 2.16 0.02
N VAL A 171 -6.07 3.24 -0.75
CA VAL A 171 -7.29 3.79 -1.37
C VAL A 171 -7.76 2.90 -2.51
N TYR A 172 -6.86 2.50 -3.39
CA TYR A 172 -7.24 1.93 -4.68
C TYR A 172 -6.98 0.43 -4.78
N SER A 173 -5.76 -0.04 -4.54
CA SER A 173 -5.48 -1.47 -4.67
C SER A 173 -6.21 -2.29 -3.60
N PHE A 174 -6.23 -1.83 -2.35
CA PHE A 174 -7.00 -2.46 -1.26
C PHE A 174 -8.46 -1.99 -1.17
N GLY A 175 -8.70 -0.68 -1.28
CA GLY A 175 -10.02 -0.09 -1.03
C GLY A 175 -11.08 -0.48 -2.06
N VAL A 176 -10.67 -0.92 -3.25
CA VAL A 176 -11.55 -1.38 -4.33
C VAL A 176 -11.57 -2.91 -4.42
N ASN A 177 -12.77 -3.49 -4.57
CA ASN A 177 -12.91 -4.89 -4.94
C ASN A 177 -12.84 -5.01 -6.48
N HIS A 178 -11.66 -5.35 -7.00
CA HIS A 178 -11.40 -5.40 -8.45
C HIS A 178 -12.04 -6.62 -9.13
N TYR A 179 -12.46 -7.63 -8.36
CA TYR A 179 -12.95 -8.92 -8.87
C TYR A 179 -14.44 -9.17 -8.60
N ALA A 180 -15.18 -8.17 -8.10
CA ALA A 180 -16.56 -8.29 -7.67
C ALA A 180 -17.49 -8.94 -8.72
N ARG A 181 -17.34 -8.59 -10.01
CA ARG A 181 -18.18 -9.13 -11.11
C ARG A 181 -17.88 -10.59 -11.45
N LEU A 182 -16.64 -11.06 -11.24
CA LEU A 182 -16.27 -12.45 -11.49
C LEU A 182 -16.78 -13.39 -10.39
N ASN A 183 -17.07 -12.85 -9.20
CA ASN A 183 -17.60 -13.60 -8.06
C ASN A 183 -19.15 -13.64 -8.02
N GLN A 184 -19.84 -12.92 -8.92
CA GLN A 184 -21.32 -12.95 -9.03
C GLN A 184 -21.83 -13.96 -10.08
N GLY A 185 -20.94 -14.55 -10.88
CA GLY A 185 -21.27 -15.55 -11.91
C GLY A 185 -20.73 -16.95 -11.62
N ALA A 186 -20.35 -17.23 -10.38
CA ALA A 186 -19.86 -18.52 -9.89
C ALA A 186 -20.83 -19.12 -8.87
#